data_AF-A0A2N2P9R1-F1
#
_entry.id   AF-A0A2N2P9R1-F1
#
_cell.length_a   1.000
_cell.length_b   1.000
_cell.length_c   1.000
_cell.angle_alpha   90.00
_cell.angle_beta   90.00
_cell.angle_gamma   90.00
#
_symmetry.space_group_name_H-M   'P 1'
#
loop_
_entity.id
_entity.type
_entity.pdbx_description
1 polymer ?
#
loop_
_entity_poly.entity_id
_entity_poly.type
_entity_poly.pdbx_seq_one_letter_code
_entity_poly.pdbx_strand_id
1 'polypeptide(L)'
;MRITITGLSHRTAPVGLRERFAFDADPAQALQELRRCDGVHGAVILSTCNRVELVTLEEAPAAGKSGSASFLGQWFGIPEAEYIDYIYRLHDDQAVRHLFRVAAGLDSMVLGEAQILGQVRRAYLSSQEAGTSGGHLCRLFERALETGKRVRTSTTIGRHAGTVPHAAVDLTKTVFRSLEGRTAAVLGRGEAGQMAAQRLQRAGVSRLLVVNRCLEAAERFAASVGGEPRLFDEELSFLHDVDLLLCCSRTPYPVVGVEAMRPIAQQRGERLLLVIDISVPRGVDTAVGSLDNVLRYDIDDLQARMEEASLEHAAAVAQATDLVENETTAFSDWCTARRRGSVARTRPARATETDAVEAG
;
A
#
# COMPACT_ATOMS: atom_id res chain seq x y z
N MET A 1 -30.93 -1.82 7.76
CA MET A 1 -29.50 -2.14 7.94
C MET A 1 -28.70 -1.50 6.83
N ARG A 2 -27.62 -0.79 7.15
CA ARG A 2 -26.74 -0.05 6.25
C ARG A 2 -25.29 -0.47 6.48
N ILE A 3 -24.46 -0.37 5.45
CA ILE A 3 -23.01 -0.57 5.60
C ILE A 3 -22.40 0.77 5.99
N THR A 4 -21.58 0.77 7.04
CA THR A 4 -20.90 1.97 7.54
C THR A 4 -19.41 1.72 7.61
N ILE A 5 -18.60 2.68 7.16
CA ILE A 5 -17.17 2.76 7.50
C ILE A 5 -16.96 3.99 8.37
N THR A 6 -16.41 3.76 9.56
CA THR A 6 -15.99 4.83 10.48
C THR A 6 -14.51 4.67 10.74
N GLY A 7 -13.72 5.71 10.54
CA GLY A 7 -12.28 5.60 10.76
C GLY A 7 -11.49 6.86 10.50
N LEU A 8 -10.18 6.71 10.57
CA LEU A 8 -9.18 7.73 10.31
C LEU A 8 -8.08 7.15 9.42
N SER A 9 -7.49 8.00 8.58
CA SER A 9 -6.46 7.59 7.62
C SER A 9 -5.37 8.63 7.50
N HIS A 10 -4.28 8.31 6.81
CA HIS A 10 -3.21 9.24 6.47
C HIS A 10 -3.70 10.52 5.76
N ARG A 11 -4.89 10.52 5.14
CA ARG A 11 -5.48 11.71 4.53
C ARG A 11 -6.12 12.65 5.54
N THR A 12 -6.65 12.11 6.63
CA THR A 12 -7.44 12.87 7.61
C THR A 12 -6.65 13.15 8.88
N ALA A 13 -5.80 12.23 9.32
CA ALA A 13 -5.12 12.32 10.62
C ALA A 13 -3.58 12.28 10.50
N PRO A 14 -2.85 13.09 11.31
CA PRO A 14 -1.40 13.03 11.41
C PRO A 14 -0.94 11.70 12.02
N VAL A 15 0.28 11.26 11.72
CA VAL A 15 0.81 9.95 12.13
C VAL A 15 0.74 9.72 13.65
N GLY A 16 1.12 10.71 14.47
CA GLY A 16 1.11 10.58 15.93
C GLY A 16 -0.28 10.39 16.53
N LEU A 17 -1.34 10.83 15.85
CA LEU A 17 -2.71 10.49 16.26
C LEU A 17 -3.07 9.07 15.81
N ARG A 18 -2.73 8.69 14.58
CA ARG A 18 -3.05 7.36 14.01
C ARG A 18 -2.43 6.22 14.80
N GLU A 19 -1.20 6.38 15.26
CA GLU A 19 -0.50 5.38 16.08
C GLU A 19 -1.21 5.07 17.39
N ARG A 20 -1.91 6.05 17.97
CA ARG A 20 -2.69 5.87 19.21
C ARG A 20 -3.95 5.01 19.02
N PHE A 21 -4.40 4.82 17.78
CA PHE A 21 -5.56 3.99 17.42
C PHE A 21 -5.16 2.65 16.77
N ALA A 22 -3.86 2.33 16.73
CA ALA A 22 -3.40 1.08 16.12
C ALA A 22 -3.85 -0.12 16.96
N PHE A 23 -4.60 -1.04 16.35
CA PHE A 23 -4.90 -2.33 16.97
C PHE A 23 -3.67 -3.24 16.94
N ASP A 24 -3.48 -3.98 18.04
CA ASP A 24 -2.48 -5.04 18.16
C ASP A 24 -2.74 -6.19 17.18
N ALA A 25 -1.80 -7.15 17.13
CA ALA A 25 -1.81 -8.24 16.16
C ALA A 25 -3.07 -9.14 16.18
N ASP A 26 -3.81 -9.16 17.30
CA ASP A 26 -5.09 -9.88 17.43
C ASP A 26 -6.23 -8.93 17.85
N PRO A 27 -7.10 -8.50 16.90
CA PRO A 27 -8.23 -7.64 17.20
C PRO A 27 -9.48 -8.40 17.69
N ALA A 28 -9.41 -9.70 18.01
CA ALA A 28 -10.58 -10.52 18.32
C ALA A 28 -11.45 -9.94 19.45
N GLN A 29 -10.83 -9.50 20.56
CA GLN A 29 -11.58 -8.92 21.68
C GLN A 29 -12.27 -7.61 21.27
N ALA A 30 -11.56 -6.73 20.55
CA ALA A 30 -12.13 -5.49 20.03
C ALA A 30 -13.31 -5.75 19.09
N LEU A 31 -13.20 -6.75 18.21
CA LEU A 31 -14.26 -7.17 17.31
C LEU A 31 -15.51 -7.62 18.08
N GLN A 32 -15.35 -8.39 19.16
CA GLN A 32 -16.46 -8.83 20.00
C GLN A 32 -17.15 -7.66 20.71
N GLU A 33 -16.38 -6.74 21.30
CA GLU A 33 -16.96 -5.56 21.96
C GLU A 33 -17.67 -4.65 20.94
N LEU A 34 -17.09 -4.45 19.76
CA LEU A 34 -17.73 -3.71 18.68
C LEU A 34 -19.03 -4.36 18.24
N ARG A 35 -19.06 -5.71 18.17
CA ARG A 35 -20.26 -6.48 17.80
C ARG A 35 -21.40 -6.34 18.82
N ARG A 36 -21.08 -6.06 20.09
CA ARG A 36 -22.04 -5.83 21.19
C ARG A 36 -22.59 -4.42 21.24
N CYS A 37 -21.99 -3.47 20.51
CA CYS A 37 -22.51 -2.12 20.42
C CYS A 37 -23.93 -2.11 19.83
N ASP A 38 -24.79 -1.25 20.37
CA ASP A 38 -26.20 -1.19 19.97
C ASP A 38 -26.36 -0.89 18.47
N GLY A 39 -27.27 -1.62 17.83
CA GLY A 39 -27.53 -1.54 16.39
C GLY A 39 -26.42 -2.10 15.49
N VAL A 40 -25.28 -2.59 16.02
CA VAL A 40 -24.25 -3.26 15.20
C VAL A 40 -24.67 -4.71 14.97
N HIS A 41 -24.56 -5.16 13.71
CA HIS A 41 -24.96 -6.49 13.22
C HIS A 41 -23.84 -7.24 12.49
N GLY A 42 -22.74 -6.55 12.22
CA GLY A 42 -21.53 -7.13 11.68
C GLY A 42 -20.38 -6.15 11.89
N ALA A 43 -19.17 -6.66 12.10
CA ALA A 43 -17.98 -5.85 12.33
C ALA A 43 -16.73 -6.48 11.71
N VAL A 44 -15.90 -5.64 11.11
CA VAL A 44 -14.53 -5.94 10.66
C VAL A 44 -13.65 -4.74 10.99
N ILE A 45 -12.44 -4.99 11.50
CA ILE A 45 -11.47 -3.95 11.83
C ILE A 45 -10.31 -4.03 10.85
N LEU A 46 -10.09 -2.96 10.08
CA LEU A 46 -8.94 -2.80 9.22
C LEU A 46 -7.95 -1.83 9.88
N SER A 47 -6.89 -2.39 10.46
CA SER A 47 -5.80 -1.63 11.08
C SER A 47 -4.53 -1.80 10.25
N THR A 48 -3.95 -0.68 9.81
CA THR A 48 -2.66 -0.62 9.12
C THR A 48 -1.86 0.57 9.64
N CYS A 49 -0.59 0.70 9.22
CA CYS A 49 0.20 1.89 9.50
C CYS A 49 -0.39 3.17 8.88
N ASN A 50 -1.34 3.07 7.95
CA ASN A 50 -1.90 4.17 7.18
C ASN A 50 -3.39 4.46 7.43
N ARG A 51 -4.11 3.56 8.13
CA ARG A 51 -5.53 3.72 8.45
C ARG A 51 -5.99 2.80 9.57
N VAL A 52 -7.02 3.26 10.28
CA VAL A 52 -7.79 2.46 11.23
C VAL A 52 -9.26 2.65 10.87
N GLU A 53 -9.91 1.59 10.42
CA GLU A 53 -11.29 1.62 9.94
C GLU A 53 -12.13 0.50 10.55
N LEU A 54 -13.31 0.87 11.03
CA LEU A 54 -14.35 -0.03 11.45
C LEU A 54 -15.36 -0.18 10.31
N VAL A 55 -15.40 -1.35 9.68
CA VAL A 55 -16.41 -1.70 8.67
C VAL A 55 -17.54 -2.44 9.38
N THR A 56 -18.71 -1.83 9.41
CA THR A 56 -19.84 -2.32 10.20
C THR A 56 -21.11 -2.46 9.37
N LEU A 57 -21.94 -3.43 9.74
CA LEU A 57 -23.34 -3.49 9.30
C LEU A 57 -24.18 -2.99 10.47
N GLU A 58 -24.92 -1.90 10.27
CA GLU A 58 -25.63 -1.23 11.37
C GLU A 58 -27.10 -1.03 11.04
N GLU A 59 -27.96 -0.99 12.05
CA GLU A 59 -29.30 -0.41 11.90
C GLU A 59 -29.22 1.12 11.77
N ALA A 60 -30.24 1.72 11.14
CA ALA A 60 -30.35 3.18 11.11
C ALA A 60 -30.60 3.64 12.56
N PRO A 61 -29.78 4.54 13.13
CA PRO A 61 -29.86 4.86 14.55
C PRO A 61 -31.18 5.58 14.85
N ALA A 62 -31.92 5.10 15.85
CA ALA A 62 -33.18 5.72 16.30
C ALA A 62 -32.97 7.13 16.92
N ALA A 63 -31.75 7.43 17.40
CA ALA A 63 -31.43 8.66 18.15
C ALA A 63 -30.10 9.34 17.71
N GLY A 64 -29.64 9.10 16.48
CA GLY A 64 -28.50 9.83 15.88
C GLY A 64 -27.08 9.46 16.36
N LYS A 65 -26.92 8.85 17.54
CA LYS A 65 -25.62 8.32 18.00
C LYS A 65 -25.44 6.89 17.51
N SER A 66 -24.33 6.62 16.83
CA SER A 66 -23.96 5.28 16.41
C SER A 66 -22.96 4.68 17.37
N GLY A 67 -23.23 3.47 17.87
CA GLY A 67 -22.33 2.79 18.80
C GLY A 67 -20.90 2.63 18.27
N SER A 68 -20.73 2.45 16.96
CA SER A 68 -19.40 2.35 16.32
C SER A 68 -18.59 3.66 16.31
N ALA A 69 -19.24 4.82 16.35
CA ALA A 69 -18.56 6.11 16.22
C ALA A 69 -17.77 6.48 17.48
N SER A 70 -18.32 6.15 18.65
CA SER A 70 -17.66 6.31 19.94
C SER A 70 -16.74 5.14 20.30
N PHE A 71 -16.85 4.01 19.61
CA PHE A 71 -16.10 2.80 19.96
C PHE A 71 -14.58 3.03 19.95
N LEU A 72 -14.04 3.72 18.94
CA LEU A 72 -12.58 3.97 18.85
C LEU A 72 -12.07 4.74 20.07
N GLY A 73 -12.71 5.85 20.43
CA GLY A 73 -12.31 6.63 21.61
C GLY A 73 -12.44 5.85 22.91
N GLN A 74 -13.53 5.08 23.06
CA GLN A 74 -13.76 4.26 24.26
C GLN A 74 -12.75 3.12 24.40
N TRP A 75 -12.45 2.41 23.29
CA TRP A 75 -11.53 1.28 23.28
C TRP A 75 -10.10 1.71 23.62
N PHE A 76 -9.63 2.81 23.04
CA PHE A 76 -8.27 3.32 23.25
C PHE A 76 -8.16 4.32 24.41
N GLY A 77 -9.26 4.66 25.08
CA GLY A 77 -9.28 5.63 26.18
C GLY A 77 -8.92 7.05 25.76
N ILE A 78 -9.24 7.44 24.53
CA ILE A 78 -8.91 8.75 23.95
C ILE A 78 -10.16 9.65 24.01
N PRO A 79 -10.06 10.87 24.60
CA PRO A 79 -11.15 11.84 24.61
C PRO A 79 -11.62 12.21 23.19
N GLU A 80 -12.95 12.28 23.00
CA GLU A 80 -13.57 12.57 21.70
C GLU A 80 -13.07 13.87 21.06
N ALA A 81 -12.85 14.91 21.88
CA ALA A 81 -12.34 16.20 21.43
C ALA A 81 -10.96 16.14 20.75
N GLU A 82 -10.17 15.08 20.98
CA GLU A 82 -8.84 14.94 20.37
C GLU A 82 -8.88 14.34 18.97
N TYR A 83 -9.96 13.65 18.59
CA TYR A 83 -10.01 12.86 17.36
C TYR A 83 -11.23 13.10 16.46
N ILE A 84 -12.30 13.71 16.98
CA ILE A 84 -13.59 13.80 16.28
C ILE A 84 -13.48 14.49 14.91
N ASP A 85 -12.67 15.54 14.80
CA ASP A 85 -12.46 16.30 13.55
C ASP A 85 -11.68 15.52 12.48
N TYR A 86 -11.06 14.39 12.86
CA TYR A 86 -10.26 13.55 11.97
C TYR A 86 -10.96 12.27 11.54
N ILE A 87 -12.11 11.95 12.17
CA ILE A 87 -12.92 10.78 11.82
C ILE A 87 -13.79 11.10 10.63
N TYR A 88 -13.70 10.25 9.61
CA TYR A 88 -14.69 10.24 8.53
C TYR A 88 -15.68 9.11 8.74
N ARG A 89 -16.88 9.33 8.19
CA ARG A 89 -17.92 8.33 8.18
C ARG A 89 -18.57 8.24 6.81
N LEU A 90 -18.60 7.03 6.27
CA LEU A 90 -19.14 6.73 4.95
C LEU A 90 -20.28 5.72 5.11
N HIS A 91 -21.28 5.84 4.25
CA HIS A 91 -22.49 5.00 4.28
C HIS A 91 -22.78 4.36 2.93
N ASP A 92 -23.29 3.13 2.98
CA ASP A 92 -23.77 2.34 1.84
C ASP A 92 -22.80 2.42 0.65
N ASP A 93 -23.22 2.94 -0.50
CA ASP A 93 -22.41 3.02 -1.72
C ASP A 93 -21.07 3.74 -1.50
N GLN A 94 -21.01 4.76 -0.64
CA GLN A 94 -19.76 5.44 -0.32
C GLN A 94 -18.81 4.52 0.46
N ALA A 95 -19.33 3.75 1.40
CA ALA A 95 -18.56 2.78 2.17
C ALA A 95 -18.07 1.62 1.28
N VAL A 96 -18.94 1.10 0.42
CA VAL A 96 -18.60 0.03 -0.54
C VAL A 96 -17.50 0.50 -1.49
N ARG A 97 -17.70 1.67 -2.13
CA ARG A 97 -16.72 2.29 -3.01
C ARG A 97 -15.38 2.47 -2.31
N HIS A 98 -15.40 3.03 -1.10
CA HIS A 98 -14.19 3.27 -0.33
C HIS A 98 -13.42 1.97 -0.06
N LEU A 99 -14.09 0.93 0.43
CA LEU A 99 -13.44 -0.36 0.68
C LEU A 99 -12.85 -0.96 -0.61
N PHE A 100 -13.55 -0.84 -1.74
CA PHE A 100 -13.06 -1.35 -3.02
C PHE A 100 -11.84 -0.55 -3.51
N ARG A 101 -11.84 0.78 -3.34
CA ARG A 101 -10.68 1.63 -3.61
C ARG A 101 -9.48 1.28 -2.72
N VAL A 102 -9.70 1.04 -1.43
CA VAL A 102 -8.66 0.61 -0.48
C VAL A 102 -8.09 -0.75 -0.91
N ALA A 103 -8.94 -1.74 -1.19
CA ALA A 103 -8.51 -3.06 -1.65
C ALA A 103 -7.74 -3.01 -2.99
N ALA A 104 -8.12 -2.10 -3.88
CA ALA A 104 -7.43 -1.83 -5.14
C ALA A 104 -6.11 -1.06 -4.98
N GLY A 105 -5.83 -0.47 -3.82
CA GLY A 105 -4.66 0.38 -3.58
C GLY A 105 -4.78 1.78 -4.19
N LEU A 106 -5.98 2.19 -4.62
CA LEU A 106 -6.28 3.54 -5.10
C LEU A 106 -6.34 4.58 -3.96
N ASP A 107 -6.48 4.09 -2.73
CA ASP A 107 -6.46 4.90 -1.52
C ASP A 107 -5.32 4.50 -0.58
N SER A 108 -4.14 4.26 -1.15
CA SER A 108 -2.90 4.04 -0.38
C SER A 108 -1.99 5.26 -0.49
N MET A 109 -1.16 5.49 0.54
CA MET A 109 -0.12 6.54 0.49
C MET A 109 0.82 6.34 -0.70
N VAL A 110 1.11 5.08 -1.03
CA VAL A 110 1.72 4.68 -2.31
C VAL A 110 0.63 4.06 -3.18
N LEU A 111 0.25 4.72 -4.26
CA LEU A 111 -0.76 4.21 -5.19
C LEU A 111 -0.37 2.82 -5.71
N GLY A 112 -1.32 1.89 -5.69
CA GLY A 112 -1.13 0.51 -6.17
C GLY A 112 -0.32 -0.39 -5.22
N GLU A 113 -0.05 0.03 -3.98
CA GLU A 113 0.74 -0.74 -3.00
C GLU A 113 0.28 -2.21 -2.90
N ALA A 114 1.20 -3.15 -3.11
CA ALA A 114 0.87 -4.57 -3.18
C ALA A 114 0.32 -5.13 -1.85
N GLN A 115 0.71 -4.55 -0.73
CA GLN A 115 0.46 -5.06 0.62
C GLN A 115 -0.96 -4.82 1.13
N ILE A 116 -1.64 -3.75 0.71
CA ILE A 116 -2.98 -3.38 1.24
C ILE A 116 -4.03 -4.46 0.99
N LEU A 117 -4.03 -5.09 -0.18
CA LEU A 117 -4.94 -6.20 -0.50
C LEU A 117 -4.75 -7.40 0.46
N GLY A 118 -3.50 -7.65 0.87
CA GLY A 118 -3.19 -8.66 1.87
C GLY A 118 -3.66 -8.28 3.27
N GLN A 119 -3.55 -6.99 3.64
CA GLN A 119 -4.06 -6.46 4.90
C GLN A 119 -5.59 -6.55 4.98
N VAL A 120 -6.30 -6.18 3.90
CA VAL A 120 -7.77 -6.34 3.79
C VAL A 120 -8.17 -7.81 3.95
N ARG A 121 -7.43 -8.74 3.32
CA ARG A 121 -7.67 -10.18 3.49
C ARG A 121 -7.50 -10.62 4.94
N ARG A 122 -6.44 -10.19 5.63
CA ARG A 122 -6.20 -10.55 7.04
C ARG A 122 -7.31 -10.02 7.94
N ALA A 123 -7.68 -8.75 7.80
CA ALA A 123 -8.78 -8.14 8.54
C ALA A 123 -10.09 -8.95 8.38
N TYR A 124 -10.40 -9.35 7.15
CA TYR A 124 -11.56 -10.21 6.88
C TYR A 124 -11.46 -11.57 7.59
N LEU A 125 -10.34 -12.28 7.47
CA LEU A 125 -10.16 -13.58 8.12
C LEU A 125 -10.27 -13.49 9.65
N SER A 126 -9.64 -12.49 10.27
CA SER A 126 -9.77 -12.27 11.72
C SER A 126 -11.22 -12.03 12.15
N SER A 127 -12.01 -11.31 11.35
CA SER A 127 -13.45 -11.14 11.64
C SER A 127 -14.28 -12.42 11.48
N GLN A 128 -13.86 -13.34 10.62
CA GLN A 128 -14.50 -14.65 10.45
C GLN A 128 -14.17 -15.57 11.62
N GLU A 129 -12.90 -15.62 12.03
CA GLU A 129 -12.44 -16.38 13.20
C GLU A 129 -13.14 -15.90 14.48
N ALA A 130 -13.34 -14.58 14.62
CA ALA A 130 -14.12 -14.01 15.71
C ALA A 130 -15.65 -14.16 15.52
N GLY A 131 -16.16 -14.64 14.39
CA GLY A 131 -17.60 -14.78 14.15
C GLY A 131 -18.38 -13.45 14.09
N THR A 132 -17.72 -12.33 13.78
CA THR A 132 -18.28 -10.97 13.89
C THR A 132 -18.71 -10.36 12.57
N SER A 133 -18.26 -10.86 11.42
CA SER A 133 -18.56 -10.28 10.10
C SER A 133 -20.03 -10.43 9.68
N GLY A 134 -20.58 -11.64 9.78
CA GLY A 134 -21.92 -11.97 9.28
C GLY A 134 -22.02 -11.96 7.74
N GLY A 135 -23.07 -12.59 7.19
CA GLY A 135 -23.13 -12.90 5.75
C GLY A 135 -23.07 -11.70 4.79
N HIS A 136 -23.54 -10.53 5.22
CA HIS A 136 -23.46 -9.31 4.40
C HIS A 136 -22.02 -8.78 4.28
N LEU A 137 -21.28 -8.71 5.39
CA LEU A 137 -19.89 -8.25 5.33
C LEU A 137 -18.98 -9.31 4.70
N CYS A 138 -19.25 -10.61 4.88
CA CYS A 138 -18.54 -11.66 4.14
C CYS A 138 -18.57 -11.41 2.64
N ARG A 139 -19.77 -11.21 2.09
CA ARG A 139 -19.94 -10.95 0.66
C ARG A 139 -19.28 -9.65 0.22
N LEU A 140 -19.35 -8.60 1.04
CA LEU A 140 -18.69 -7.32 0.77
C LEU A 140 -17.17 -7.50 0.65
N PHE A 141 -16.54 -8.16 1.61
CA PHE A 141 -15.09 -8.36 1.62
C PHE A 141 -14.61 -9.33 0.53
N GLU A 142 -15.38 -10.38 0.21
CA GLU A 142 -15.12 -11.23 -0.95
C GLU A 142 -15.08 -10.40 -2.24
N ARG A 143 -16.08 -9.55 -2.47
CA ARG A 143 -16.14 -8.67 -3.65
C ARG A 143 -15.04 -7.60 -3.63
N ALA A 144 -14.67 -7.07 -2.48
CA ALA A 144 -13.54 -6.15 -2.35
C ALA A 144 -12.21 -6.83 -2.75
N LEU A 145 -11.99 -8.06 -2.29
CA LEU A 145 -10.80 -8.84 -2.63
C LEU A 145 -10.75 -9.24 -4.11
N GLU A 146 -11.89 -9.63 -4.69
CA GLU A 146 -12.02 -9.89 -6.13
C GLU A 146 -11.73 -8.64 -6.96
N THR A 147 -12.34 -7.50 -6.59
CA THR A 147 -12.16 -6.21 -7.26
C THR A 147 -10.69 -5.78 -7.20
N GLY A 148 -10.06 -5.84 -6.03
CA GLY A 148 -8.65 -5.48 -5.87
C GLY A 148 -7.71 -6.38 -6.70
N LYS A 149 -8.00 -7.69 -6.80
CA LYS A 149 -7.26 -8.59 -7.71
C LYS A 149 -7.45 -8.18 -9.17
N ARG A 150 -8.72 -7.95 -9.58
CA ARG A 150 -9.08 -7.60 -10.95
C ARG A 150 -8.43 -6.30 -11.40
N VAL A 151 -8.46 -5.26 -10.56
CA VAL A 151 -7.76 -3.98 -10.83
C VAL A 151 -6.28 -4.23 -11.08
N ARG A 152 -5.61 -5.05 -10.28
CA ARG A 152 -4.18 -5.33 -10.46
C ARG A 152 -3.84 -6.13 -11.71
N THR A 153 -4.70 -7.07 -12.09
CA THR A 153 -4.47 -7.89 -13.29
C THR A 153 -4.85 -7.19 -14.58
N SER A 154 -5.81 -6.26 -14.51
CA SER A 154 -6.40 -5.61 -15.69
C SER A 154 -5.90 -4.18 -15.90
N THR A 155 -5.14 -3.60 -14.96
CA THR A 155 -4.55 -2.27 -15.07
C THR A 155 -3.05 -2.31 -14.76
N THR A 156 -2.32 -1.28 -15.16
CA THR A 156 -0.88 -1.14 -14.85
C THR A 156 -0.61 -0.49 -13.48
N ILE A 157 -1.64 -0.22 -12.67
CA ILE A 157 -1.50 0.52 -11.41
C ILE A 157 -0.57 -0.17 -10.40
N GLY A 158 -0.55 -1.50 -10.38
CA GLY A 158 0.33 -2.29 -9.51
C GLY A 158 1.78 -2.37 -9.99
N ARG A 159 2.07 -1.91 -11.23
CA ARG A 159 3.42 -1.91 -11.82
C ARG A 159 4.17 -0.60 -11.57
N HIS A 160 3.49 0.47 -11.18
CA HIS A 160 4.03 1.83 -11.11
C HIS A 160 3.96 2.44 -9.70
N ALA A 161 4.34 1.71 -8.65
CA ALA A 161 4.31 2.27 -7.29
C ALA A 161 5.37 3.38 -7.15
N GLY A 162 4.98 4.60 -7.52
CA GLY A 162 5.80 5.76 -7.86
C GLY A 162 6.65 6.32 -6.71
N THR A 163 7.80 5.72 -6.48
CA THR A 163 8.83 6.26 -5.59
C THR A 163 10.17 6.23 -6.31
N VAL A 164 11.07 7.16 -6.01
CA VAL A 164 12.43 7.22 -6.61
C VAL A 164 13.18 5.88 -6.51
N PRO A 165 13.17 5.15 -5.36
CA PRO A 165 13.76 3.82 -5.26
C PRO A 165 13.14 2.78 -6.21
N HIS A 166 11.85 2.91 -6.53
CA HIS A 166 11.16 2.04 -7.47
C HIS A 166 11.65 2.30 -8.89
N ALA A 167 11.67 3.58 -9.29
CA ALA A 167 12.13 4.01 -10.60
C ALA A 167 13.59 3.59 -10.85
N ALA A 168 14.45 3.67 -9.84
CA ALA A 168 15.84 3.22 -9.92
C ALA A 168 15.96 1.71 -10.25
N VAL A 169 15.18 0.86 -9.56
CA VAL A 169 15.20 -0.59 -9.79
C VAL A 169 14.56 -0.96 -11.13
N ASP A 170 13.51 -0.26 -11.54
CA ASP A 170 12.88 -0.50 -12.84
C ASP A 170 13.79 -0.09 -13.99
N LEU A 171 14.45 1.07 -13.88
CA LEU A 171 15.48 1.49 -14.82
C LEU A 171 16.59 0.43 -14.93
N THR A 172 17.02 -0.12 -13.81
CA THR A 172 18.03 -1.20 -13.78
C THR A 172 17.56 -2.41 -14.60
N LYS A 173 16.29 -2.82 -14.44
CA LYS A 173 15.71 -3.93 -15.20
C LYS A 173 15.57 -3.61 -16.69
N THR A 174 15.25 -2.37 -17.05
CA THR A 174 15.22 -1.95 -18.47
C THR A 174 16.60 -2.06 -19.11
N VAL A 175 17.65 -1.65 -18.39
CA VAL A 175 19.03 -1.68 -18.88
C VAL A 175 19.56 -3.12 -18.99
N PHE A 176 19.42 -3.94 -17.94
CA PHE A 176 20.04 -5.27 -17.89
C PHE A 176 19.13 -6.43 -18.29
N ARG A 177 17.81 -6.21 -18.43
CA ARG A 177 16.73 -7.19 -18.65
C ARG A 177 16.52 -8.20 -17.51
N SER A 178 17.60 -8.74 -16.94
CA SER A 178 17.62 -9.60 -15.76
C SER A 178 18.72 -9.15 -14.79
N LEU A 179 18.50 -9.33 -13.49
CA LEU A 179 19.49 -9.09 -12.44
C LEU A 179 20.21 -10.37 -11.99
N GLU A 180 19.82 -11.52 -12.52
CA GLU A 180 20.51 -12.78 -12.27
C GLU A 180 21.94 -12.71 -12.83
N GLY A 181 22.91 -13.14 -12.03
CA GLY A 181 24.34 -13.02 -12.29
C GLY A 181 24.92 -11.62 -12.10
N ARG A 182 24.11 -10.62 -11.75
CA ARG A 182 24.57 -9.23 -11.60
C ARG A 182 24.96 -8.90 -10.16
N THR A 183 25.90 -7.98 -10.04
CA THR A 183 26.35 -7.41 -8.76
C THR A 183 25.88 -5.96 -8.66
N ALA A 184 25.11 -5.64 -7.62
CA ALA A 184 24.74 -4.27 -7.28
C ALA A 184 25.52 -3.78 -6.05
N ALA A 185 25.85 -2.50 -6.00
CA ALA A 185 26.40 -1.83 -4.83
C ALA A 185 25.50 -0.65 -4.44
N VAL A 186 25.20 -0.53 -3.14
CA VAL A 186 24.49 0.62 -2.58
C VAL A 186 25.46 1.40 -1.70
N LEU A 187 25.75 2.64 -2.10
CA LEU A 187 26.63 3.54 -1.38
C LEU A 187 25.80 4.50 -0.51
N GLY A 188 25.89 4.34 0.81
CA GLY A 188 25.18 5.17 1.79
C GLY A 188 24.18 4.39 2.65
N ARG A 189 23.38 5.12 3.43
CA ARG A 189 22.39 4.56 4.38
C ARG A 189 21.05 5.30 4.39
N GLY A 190 20.72 6.02 3.32
CA GLY A 190 19.44 6.70 3.23
C GLY A 190 18.28 5.71 3.20
N GLU A 191 17.13 6.09 3.75
CA GLU A 191 15.88 5.30 3.71
C GLU A 191 15.53 4.88 2.27
N ALA A 192 15.71 5.79 1.32
CA ALA A 192 15.57 5.54 -0.11
C ALA A 192 16.51 4.43 -0.62
N GLY A 193 17.76 4.43 -0.17
CA GLY A 193 18.74 3.38 -0.50
C GLY A 193 18.36 2.03 0.11
N GLN A 194 17.82 2.00 1.33
CA GLN A 194 17.33 0.77 1.96
C GLN A 194 16.16 0.16 1.19
N MET A 195 15.17 0.99 0.82
CA MET A 195 14.05 0.53 0.00
C MET A 195 14.51 -0.01 -1.36
N ALA A 196 15.44 0.67 -2.03
CA ALA A 196 15.98 0.21 -3.30
C ALA A 196 16.75 -1.11 -3.15
N ALA A 197 17.58 -1.24 -2.11
CA ALA A 197 18.34 -2.45 -1.80
C ALA A 197 17.43 -3.68 -1.62
N GLN A 198 16.38 -3.55 -0.78
CA GLN A 198 15.38 -4.61 -0.58
C GLN A 198 14.69 -5.02 -1.88
N ARG A 199 14.44 -4.05 -2.77
CA ARG A 199 13.81 -4.30 -4.06
C ARG A 199 14.75 -4.99 -5.05
N LEU A 200 16.04 -4.62 -5.09
CA LEU A 200 17.05 -5.30 -5.90
C LEU A 200 17.19 -6.77 -5.49
N GLN A 201 17.20 -7.04 -4.19
CA GLN A 201 17.17 -8.39 -3.63
C GLN A 201 15.94 -9.17 -4.06
N ARG A 202 14.73 -8.61 -3.89
CA ARG A 202 13.48 -9.24 -4.37
C ARG A 202 13.43 -9.41 -5.88
N ALA A 203 14.17 -8.60 -6.63
CA ALA A 203 14.30 -8.68 -8.08
C ALA A 203 15.35 -9.71 -8.55
N GLY A 204 16.04 -10.39 -7.63
CA GLY A 204 16.93 -11.50 -7.95
C GLY A 204 18.37 -11.09 -8.29
N VAL A 205 18.86 -9.95 -7.76
CA VAL A 205 20.29 -9.61 -7.89
C VAL A 205 21.16 -10.67 -7.20
N SER A 206 22.22 -11.14 -7.86
CA SER A 206 23.04 -12.23 -7.32
C SER A 206 23.95 -11.81 -6.16
N ARG A 207 24.48 -10.58 -6.22
CA ARG A 207 25.30 -10.01 -5.14
C ARG A 207 24.89 -8.58 -4.87
N LEU A 208 24.73 -8.24 -3.59
CA LEU A 208 24.38 -6.90 -3.13
C LEU A 208 25.42 -6.41 -2.14
N LEU A 209 26.29 -5.49 -2.57
CA LEU A 209 27.27 -4.84 -1.72
C LEU A 209 26.64 -3.63 -1.03
N VAL A 210 26.84 -3.50 0.27
CA VAL A 210 26.43 -2.34 1.05
C VAL A 210 27.68 -1.59 1.47
N VAL A 211 27.89 -0.41 0.86
CA VAL A 211 29.11 0.37 1.02
C VAL A 211 28.84 1.57 1.90
N ASN A 212 29.63 1.74 2.96
CA ASN A 212 29.51 2.88 3.87
C ASN A 212 30.87 3.30 4.44
N ARG A 213 30.99 4.57 4.84
CA ARG A 213 32.19 5.10 5.52
C ARG A 213 32.40 4.50 6.91
N CYS A 214 31.33 4.00 7.54
CA CYS A 214 31.38 3.29 8.81
C CYS A 214 31.05 1.81 8.55
N LEU A 215 32.01 0.92 8.81
CA LEU A 215 31.85 -0.52 8.60
C LEU A 215 30.67 -1.08 9.40
N GLU A 216 30.55 -0.71 10.67
CA GLU A 216 29.46 -1.15 11.53
C GLU A 216 28.08 -0.74 10.97
N ALA A 217 27.99 0.45 10.36
CA ALA A 217 26.76 0.90 9.71
C ALA A 217 26.46 0.10 8.43
N ALA A 218 27.50 -0.27 7.66
CA ALA A 218 27.35 -1.16 6.51
C ALA A 218 26.88 -2.56 6.94
N GLU A 219 27.45 -3.12 8.01
CA GLU A 219 27.07 -4.44 8.55
C GLU A 219 25.60 -4.49 8.99
N ARG A 220 25.14 -3.49 9.75
CA ARG A 220 23.74 -3.42 10.18
C ARG A 220 22.78 -3.32 8.99
N PHE A 221 23.11 -2.47 8.00
CA PHE A 221 22.27 -2.33 6.81
C PHE A 221 22.30 -3.62 5.97
N ALA A 222 23.47 -4.18 5.69
CA ALA A 222 23.63 -5.45 4.99
C ALA A 222 22.81 -6.58 5.63
N ALA A 223 22.86 -6.71 6.96
CA ALA A 223 22.07 -7.70 7.70
C ALA A 223 20.56 -7.55 7.47
N SER A 224 20.06 -6.32 7.38
CA SER A 224 18.62 -6.05 7.17
C SER A 224 18.12 -6.36 5.75
N VAL A 225 19.02 -6.46 4.77
CA VAL A 225 18.67 -6.66 3.35
C VAL A 225 19.30 -7.90 2.72
N GLY A 226 20.07 -8.69 3.47
CA GLY A 226 20.79 -9.85 2.95
C GLY A 226 21.97 -9.48 2.03
N GLY A 227 22.62 -8.35 2.27
CA GLY A 227 23.79 -7.90 1.50
C GLY A 227 25.13 -8.29 2.11
N GLU A 228 26.21 -7.94 1.42
CA GLU A 228 27.59 -8.03 1.88
C GLU A 228 28.10 -6.64 2.29
N PRO A 229 28.52 -6.41 3.55
CA PRO A 229 29.06 -5.12 3.95
C PRO A 229 30.44 -4.87 3.32
N ARG A 230 30.72 -3.62 2.98
CA ARG A 230 32.01 -3.12 2.53
C ARG A 230 32.28 -1.74 3.11
N LEU A 231 33.53 -1.51 3.52
CA LEU A 231 33.99 -0.18 3.88
C LEU A 231 34.18 0.65 2.60
N PHE A 232 33.77 1.91 2.64
CA PHE A 232 34.03 2.84 1.55
C PHE A 232 35.52 3.14 1.45
N ASP A 233 36.10 2.94 0.27
CA ASP A 233 37.44 3.37 -0.11
C ASP A 233 37.37 4.43 -1.21
N GLU A 234 38.30 5.38 -1.21
CA GLU A 234 38.32 6.49 -2.18
C GLU A 234 38.82 6.05 -3.57
N GLU A 235 39.49 4.90 -3.65
CA GLU A 235 39.93 4.28 -4.90
C GLU A 235 38.77 3.64 -5.67
N LEU A 236 37.61 3.50 -5.03
CA LEU A 236 36.39 2.88 -5.54
C LEU A 236 36.60 1.45 -6.06
N SER A 237 37.54 0.72 -5.45
CA SER A 237 38.02 -0.59 -5.92
C SER A 237 36.89 -1.63 -6.05
N PHE A 238 35.87 -1.53 -5.20
CA PHE A 238 34.69 -2.39 -5.23
C PHE A 238 33.89 -2.30 -6.55
N LEU A 239 34.06 -1.23 -7.34
CA LEU A 239 33.32 -1.04 -8.59
C LEU A 239 33.83 -1.87 -9.76
N HIS A 240 34.97 -2.54 -9.67
CA HIS A 240 35.47 -3.40 -10.76
C HIS A 240 34.49 -4.51 -11.14
N ASP A 241 33.81 -5.10 -10.15
CA ASP A 241 32.89 -6.21 -10.36
C ASP A 241 31.41 -5.84 -10.21
N VAL A 242 31.10 -4.55 -10.07
CA VAL A 242 29.73 -4.05 -9.90
C VAL A 242 29.12 -3.71 -11.25
N ASP A 243 27.89 -4.15 -11.50
CA ASP A 243 27.10 -3.77 -12.68
C ASP A 243 26.23 -2.53 -12.41
N LEU A 244 25.73 -2.40 -11.17
CA LEU A 244 24.88 -1.29 -10.73
C LEU A 244 25.45 -0.61 -9.48
N LEU A 245 25.71 0.68 -9.53
CA LEU A 245 25.97 1.52 -8.36
C LEU A 245 24.74 2.40 -8.08
N LEU A 246 24.13 2.23 -6.91
CA LEU A 246 23.13 3.16 -6.38
C LEU A 246 23.76 4.04 -5.30
N CYS A 247 23.87 5.34 -5.56
CA CYS A 247 24.40 6.31 -4.61
C CYS A 247 23.27 7.02 -3.85
N CYS A 248 23.31 6.99 -2.52
CA CYS A 248 22.39 7.68 -1.62
C CYS A 248 23.15 8.35 -0.46
N SER A 249 24.29 8.96 -0.80
CA SER A 249 25.18 9.64 0.15
C SER A 249 24.55 10.94 0.67
N ARG A 250 24.97 11.36 1.86
CA ARG A 250 24.65 12.69 2.41
C ARG A 250 25.95 13.46 2.60
N THR A 251 26.62 13.76 1.50
CA THR A 251 27.90 14.47 1.48
C THR A 251 27.75 15.81 0.78
N PRO A 252 28.48 16.86 1.22
CA PRO A 252 28.41 18.17 0.60
C PRO A 252 29.11 18.24 -0.77
N TYR A 253 29.91 17.22 -1.10
CA TYR A 253 30.63 17.06 -2.36
C TYR A 253 30.44 15.63 -2.92
N PRO A 254 30.63 15.44 -4.24
CA PRO A 254 30.63 14.11 -4.85
C PRO A 254 31.73 13.23 -4.27
N VAL A 255 31.36 12.03 -3.83
CA VAL A 255 32.29 11.01 -3.33
C VAL A 255 32.71 10.03 -4.42
N VAL A 256 31.96 9.97 -5.51
CA VAL A 256 32.31 9.23 -6.73
C VAL A 256 32.75 10.25 -7.78
N GLY A 257 34.05 10.51 -7.83
CA GLY A 257 34.66 11.48 -8.74
C GLY A 257 35.08 10.86 -10.08
N VAL A 258 35.10 11.67 -11.14
CA VAL A 258 35.50 11.20 -12.49
C VAL A 258 36.93 10.69 -12.55
N GLU A 259 37.86 11.29 -11.81
CA GLU A 259 39.27 10.91 -11.82
C GLU A 259 39.53 9.53 -11.20
N ALA A 260 38.83 9.21 -10.10
CA ALA A 260 38.88 7.86 -9.52
C ALA A 260 38.16 6.83 -10.41
N MET A 261 37.08 7.22 -11.10
CA MET A 261 36.35 6.31 -11.99
C MET A 261 37.02 6.03 -13.32
N ARG A 262 37.81 6.95 -13.86
CA ARG A 262 38.47 6.80 -15.16
C ARG A 262 39.29 5.51 -15.30
N PRO A 263 40.22 5.16 -14.38
CA PRO A 263 40.97 3.91 -14.48
C PRO A 263 40.05 2.68 -14.34
N ILE A 264 39.00 2.74 -13.51
CA ILE A 264 38.05 1.64 -13.34
C ILE A 264 37.27 1.41 -14.63
N ALA A 265 36.74 2.46 -15.26
CA ALA A 265 36.03 2.38 -16.53
C ALA A 265 36.90 1.77 -17.64
N GLN A 266 38.17 2.18 -17.72
CA GLN A 266 39.13 1.61 -18.67
C GLN A 266 39.39 0.12 -18.43
N GLN A 267 39.61 -0.28 -17.18
CA GLN A 267 39.89 -1.69 -16.83
C GLN A 267 38.68 -2.61 -17.02
N ARG A 268 37.47 -2.06 -16.90
CA ARG A 268 36.21 -2.79 -17.15
C ARG A 268 35.98 -3.11 -18.63
N GLY A 269 36.66 -2.41 -19.54
CA GLY A 269 36.48 -2.59 -20.99
C GLY A 269 35.03 -2.36 -21.40
N GLU A 270 34.42 -3.33 -22.07
CA GLU A 270 33.03 -3.28 -22.56
C GLU A 270 31.96 -3.53 -21.48
N ARG A 271 32.35 -3.80 -20.23
CA ARG A 271 31.40 -4.09 -19.14
C ARG A 271 30.69 -2.81 -18.68
N LEU A 272 29.43 -2.69 -19.07
CA LEU A 272 28.52 -1.62 -18.66
C LEU A 272 28.46 -1.44 -17.13
N LEU A 273 28.61 -0.20 -16.67
CA LEU A 273 28.31 0.22 -15.30
C LEU A 273 27.12 1.17 -15.32
N LEU A 274 26.02 0.80 -14.66
CA LEU A 274 24.89 1.69 -14.43
C LEU A 274 25.09 2.41 -13.09
N VAL A 275 25.10 3.73 -13.09
CA VAL A 275 25.22 4.58 -11.91
C VAL A 275 23.93 5.36 -11.73
N ILE A 276 23.28 5.19 -10.59
CA ILE A 276 22.05 5.90 -10.23
C ILE A 276 22.33 6.71 -8.97
N ASP A 277 22.32 8.03 -9.09
CA ASP A 277 22.55 8.96 -7.97
C ASP A 277 21.24 9.56 -7.46
N ILE A 278 20.76 9.07 -6.32
CA ILE A 278 19.59 9.58 -5.61
C ILE A 278 19.98 10.47 -4.42
N SER A 279 21.24 10.93 -4.38
CA SER A 279 21.78 11.76 -3.31
C SER A 279 21.41 13.23 -3.49
N VAL A 280 21.11 13.91 -2.38
CA VAL A 280 20.92 15.37 -2.34
C VAL A 280 21.68 15.93 -1.14
N PRO A 281 22.79 16.67 -1.32
CA PRO A 281 23.47 17.00 -2.59
C PRO A 281 24.03 15.79 -3.35
N ARG A 282 24.37 15.97 -4.64
CA ARG A 282 24.85 14.91 -5.54
C ARG A 282 26.09 14.20 -4.98
N GLY A 283 26.04 12.87 -4.97
CA GLY A 283 27.10 11.99 -4.50
C GLY A 283 28.05 11.55 -5.62
N VAL A 284 27.63 11.68 -6.87
CA VAL A 284 28.38 11.29 -8.07
C VAL A 284 28.63 12.51 -8.94
N ASP A 285 29.87 12.69 -9.37
CA ASP A 285 30.26 13.74 -10.32
C ASP A 285 29.55 13.51 -11.67
N THR A 286 28.96 14.57 -12.24
CA THR A 286 28.28 14.51 -13.53
C THR A 286 29.20 14.05 -14.66
N ALA A 287 30.50 14.35 -14.58
CA ALA A 287 31.49 13.94 -15.59
C ALA A 287 31.72 12.42 -15.63
N VAL A 288 31.27 11.66 -14.61
CA VAL A 288 31.30 10.19 -14.66
C VAL A 288 30.45 9.64 -15.80
N GLY A 289 29.38 10.35 -16.19
CA GLY A 289 28.51 9.94 -17.30
C GLY A 289 29.13 10.08 -18.69
N SER A 290 30.29 10.74 -18.82
CA SER A 290 31.02 10.83 -20.10
C SER A 290 32.10 9.75 -20.27
N LEU A 291 32.23 8.83 -19.31
CA LEU A 291 33.15 7.71 -19.41
C LEU A 291 32.55 6.59 -20.26
N ASP A 292 33.40 5.90 -21.01
CA ASP A 292 32.97 4.78 -21.85
C ASP A 292 32.33 3.68 -21.01
N ASN A 293 31.21 3.15 -21.51
CA ASN A 293 30.45 2.07 -20.86
C ASN A 293 29.95 2.43 -19.45
N VAL A 294 29.77 3.71 -19.14
CA VAL A 294 29.13 4.19 -17.91
C VAL A 294 27.83 4.92 -18.26
N LEU A 295 26.71 4.44 -17.73
CA LEU A 295 25.43 5.15 -17.81
C LEU A 295 25.15 5.79 -16.47
N ARG A 296 25.01 7.12 -16.43
CA ARG A 296 24.68 7.86 -15.20
C ARG A 296 23.26 8.41 -15.28
N TYR A 297 22.50 8.19 -14.23
CA TYR A 297 21.18 8.79 -14.01
C TYR A 297 21.16 9.45 -12.64
N ASP A 298 20.43 10.55 -12.48
CA ASP A 298 20.17 11.16 -11.19
C ASP A 298 18.69 11.20 -10.82
N ILE A 299 18.38 11.84 -9.69
CA ILE A 299 17.01 11.96 -9.20
C ILE A 299 16.09 12.67 -10.19
N ASP A 300 16.58 13.65 -10.94
CA ASP A 300 15.77 14.42 -11.90
C ASP A 300 15.46 13.54 -13.12
N ASP A 301 16.42 12.76 -13.60
CA ASP A 301 16.18 11.78 -14.67
C ASP A 301 15.14 10.72 -14.26
N LEU A 302 15.23 10.23 -13.01
CA LEU A 302 14.25 9.28 -12.47
C LEU A 302 12.87 9.95 -12.33
N GLN A 303 12.80 11.20 -11.93
CA GLN A 303 11.55 11.97 -11.85
C GLN A 303 10.93 12.18 -13.22
N ALA A 304 11.71 12.56 -14.24
CA ALA A 304 11.21 12.72 -15.60
C ALA A 304 10.62 11.41 -16.16
N ARG A 305 11.26 10.26 -15.87
CA ARG A 305 10.73 8.94 -16.22
C ARG A 305 9.48 8.58 -15.41
N MET A 306 9.41 9.01 -14.16
CA MET A 306 8.20 8.86 -13.34
C MET A 306 7.05 9.74 -13.85
N GLU A 307 7.33 10.92 -14.40
CA GLU A 307 6.35 11.82 -15.03
C GLU A 307 5.83 11.28 -16.37
N GLU A 308 6.69 10.70 -17.20
CA GLU A 308 6.29 10.00 -18.41
C GLU A 308 5.42 8.77 -18.07
N ALA A 309 5.84 8.00 -17.05
CA ALA A 309 5.01 6.95 -16.46
C ALA A 309 3.73 7.52 -15.81
N SER A 310 3.69 8.79 -15.39
CA SER A 310 2.54 9.40 -14.73
C SER A 310 1.36 9.64 -15.68
N LEU A 311 1.59 9.82 -16.98
CA LEU A 311 0.50 9.89 -17.98
C LEU A 311 -0.15 8.52 -18.17
N GLU A 312 0.66 7.47 -18.31
CA GLU A 312 0.19 6.08 -18.32
C GLU A 312 -0.46 5.69 -16.98
N HIS A 313 0.08 6.22 -15.87
CA HIS A 313 -0.45 6.03 -14.53
C HIS A 313 -1.81 6.72 -14.36
N ALA A 314 -2.00 7.93 -14.91
CA ALA A 314 -3.28 8.61 -14.88
C ALA A 314 -4.35 7.81 -15.64
N ALA A 315 -4.00 7.26 -16.80
CA ALA A 315 -4.88 6.35 -17.55
C ALA A 315 -5.18 5.07 -16.75
N ALA A 316 -4.18 4.49 -16.08
CA ALA A 316 -4.35 3.31 -15.23
C ALA A 316 -5.23 3.59 -14.00
N VAL A 317 -5.10 4.76 -13.38
CA VAL A 317 -5.91 5.22 -12.26
C VAL A 317 -7.36 5.46 -12.71
N ALA A 318 -7.56 6.06 -13.88
CA ALA A 318 -8.89 6.23 -14.47
C ALA A 318 -9.56 4.87 -14.73
N GLN A 319 -8.87 3.96 -15.42
CA GLN A 319 -9.36 2.61 -15.69
C GLN A 319 -9.66 1.82 -14.41
N ALA A 320 -8.79 1.91 -13.41
CA ALA A 320 -9.00 1.28 -12.10
C ALA A 320 -10.20 1.89 -11.37
N THR A 321 -10.40 3.20 -11.48
CA THR A 321 -11.54 3.90 -10.88
C THR A 321 -12.84 3.46 -11.55
N ASP A 322 -12.91 3.41 -12.88
CA ASP A 322 -14.08 2.94 -13.62
C ASP A 322 -14.45 1.50 -13.25
N LEU A 323 -13.44 0.62 -13.11
CA LEU A 323 -13.65 -0.75 -12.66
C LEU A 323 -14.26 -0.79 -11.26
N VAL A 324 -13.73 0.01 -10.33
CA VAL A 324 -14.26 0.09 -8.95
C VAL A 324 -15.69 0.64 -8.93
N GLU A 325 -16.02 1.66 -9.73
CA GLU A 325 -17.39 2.20 -9.81
C GLU A 325 -18.38 1.17 -10.36
N ASN A 326 -17.99 0.41 -11.39
CA ASN A 326 -18.80 -0.66 -11.95
C ASN A 326 -19.09 -1.76 -10.91
N GLU A 327 -18.05 -2.17 -10.16
CA GLU A 327 -18.22 -3.19 -9.11
C GLU A 327 -19.03 -2.68 -7.92
N THR A 328 -18.87 -1.40 -7.56
CA THR A 328 -19.67 -0.74 -6.52
C THR A 328 -21.15 -0.75 -6.91
N THR A 329 -21.47 -0.38 -8.14
CA THR A 329 -22.83 -0.40 -8.69
C THR A 329 -23.40 -1.82 -8.65
N ALA A 330 -22.66 -2.80 -9.17
CA ALA A 330 -23.10 -4.21 -9.17
C ALA A 330 -23.37 -4.76 -7.75
N PHE A 331 -22.55 -4.38 -6.76
CA PHE A 331 -22.77 -4.78 -5.37
C PHE A 331 -24.00 -4.10 -4.75
N SER A 332 -24.22 -2.83 -5.07
CA SER A 332 -25.35 -2.04 -4.57
C SER A 332 -26.68 -2.56 -5.14
N ASP A 333 -26.70 -2.94 -6.42
CA ASP A 333 -27.82 -3.62 -7.06
C ASP A 333 -28.13 -4.96 -6.40
N TRP A 334 -27.10 -5.76 -6.12
CA TRP A 334 -27.24 -7.03 -5.39
C TRP A 334 -27.87 -6.83 -4.00
N CYS A 335 -27.44 -5.80 -3.26
CA CYS A 335 -28.02 -5.45 -1.96
C CYS A 335 -29.51 -5.11 -2.09
N THR A 336 -29.87 -4.33 -3.11
CA THR A 336 -31.26 -3.90 -3.37
C THR A 336 -32.15 -5.08 -3.74
N ALA A 337 -31.68 -5.99 -4.60
CA ALA A 337 -32.43 -7.19 -5.00
C ALA A 337 -32.72 -8.09 -3.78
N ARG A 338 -31.74 -8.27 -2.89
CA ARG A 338 -31.90 -9.08 -1.68
C ARG A 338 -32.90 -8.49 -0.69
N ARG A 339 -32.93 -7.15 -0.53
CA ARG A 339 -33.95 -6.46 0.29
C ARG A 339 -35.36 -6.72 -0.24
N ARG A 340 -35.57 -6.63 -1.56
CA ARG A 340 -36.88 -6.90 -2.20
C ARG A 340 -37.33 -8.36 -2.05
N GLY A 341 -36.41 -9.32 -2.18
CA GLY A 341 -36.71 -10.74 -1.99
C GLY A 341 -37.07 -11.12 -0.54
N SER A 342 -36.52 -10.41 0.45
CA SER A 342 -36.84 -10.61 1.88
C SER A 342 -38.24 -10.09 2.25
N VAL A 343 -38.66 -8.97 1.65
CA VAL A 343 -39.99 -8.36 1.86
C VAL A 343 -41.11 -9.20 1.21
N ALA A 344 -40.83 -9.82 0.06
CA ALA A 344 -41.81 -10.69 -0.61
C ALA A 344 -42.16 -11.96 0.19
N ARG A 345 -41.26 -12.44 1.08
CA ARG A 345 -41.48 -13.62 1.94
C ARG A 345 -42.18 -13.32 3.27
N THR A 346 -42.39 -12.06 3.63
CA THR A 346 -42.94 -11.64 4.94
C THR A 346 -44.39 -11.17 4.90
N ARG A 347 -45.10 -11.33 3.76
CA ARG A 347 -46.53 -11.04 3.68
C ARG A 347 -47.32 -12.25 4.25
N PRO A 348 -48.00 -12.14 5.41
CA PRO A 348 -48.76 -13.26 5.93
C PRO A 348 -49.97 -13.50 5.02
N ALA A 349 -50.28 -14.77 4.77
CA ALA A 349 -51.55 -15.18 4.20
C ALA A 349 -52.66 -14.73 5.17
N ARG A 350 -53.33 -13.62 4.88
CA ARG A 350 -54.59 -13.28 5.55
C ARG A 350 -55.66 -14.18 4.97
N ALA A 351 -56.23 -14.98 5.86
CA ALA A 351 -57.34 -15.89 5.66
C ALA A 351 -58.54 -15.20 4.98
N THR A 352 -59.14 -15.90 4.03
CA THR A 352 -60.55 -15.74 3.67
C THR A 352 -61.33 -16.81 4.41
N GLU A 353 -61.79 -16.48 5.61
CA GLU A 353 -62.84 -17.20 6.31
C GLU A 353 -63.79 -16.13 6.86
N THR A 354 -64.83 -15.82 6.08
CA THR A 354 -66.16 -15.34 6.51
C THR A 354 -66.98 -15.19 5.24
N ASP A 355 -67.87 -16.15 4.98
CA ASP A 355 -69.29 -15.87 4.74
C ASP A 355 -70.01 -17.19 4.53
N ALA A 356 -70.40 -17.80 5.65
CA ALA A 356 -71.54 -18.68 5.69
C ALA A 356 -72.54 -18.10 6.69
N VAL A 357 -73.76 -17.89 6.16
CA VAL A 357 -75.05 -17.78 6.86
C VAL A 357 -75.46 -16.39 7.37
N GLU A 358 -76.40 -15.76 6.66
CA GLU A 358 -77.75 -15.53 7.20
C GLU A 358 -78.80 -15.19 6.11
N ALA A 359 -79.85 -16.02 6.08
CA ALA A 359 -81.26 -15.75 5.79
C ALA A 359 -81.73 -15.08 4.48
N GLY A 360 -82.49 -15.86 3.70
CA GLY A 360 -83.35 -15.42 2.59
C GLY A 360 -83.96 -16.60 1.85
#